data_AF-T1P8I4-F1
#
_entry.id   AF-T1P8I4-F1
#
_cell.length_a   1.000
_cell.length_b   1.000
_cell.length_c   1.000
_cell.angle_alpha   90.00
_cell.angle_beta   90.00
_cell.angle_gamma   90.00
#
_symmetry.space_group_name_H-M   'P 1'
#
loop_
_entity.id
_entity.type
_entity.pdbx_description
1 polymer ?
#
loop_
_entity_poly.entity_id
_entity_poly.type
_entity_poly.pdbx_seq_one_letter_code
_entity_poly.pdbx_strand_id
1 'polypeptide(L)'
;MGESENGTKDEEVHDRVSYFGNDLKVQTHFINNVYGSYQCTPPAELNGVKATVVYPATDKHIEKYSICQKYVINETPEYYKDITLPYITSSQFSLEWVYNILEHKQETERIIYEDPDMENGFILLPDLKWDGRNVETLYVLAITHKHDIKSLRDLNASHLPLLRNIRKRSAEAVEKRYGLAASQLRMYFHYQPSFYHLHIHINPVRNDAPGIWCEKSHMLDTVINNLELMPDYYERATLPFVLYDGNKLLELYEAKVSIRKAAKRAAAAAADDKEDGTEDGLAAKKPKLDEDVVKSTTEENTTAEVSASAS
;
A
#
# COMPACT_ATOMS: atom_id res chain seq x y z
N MET A 1 -46.98 -11.36 47.10
CA MET A 1 -45.76 -10.60 46.75
C MET A 1 -45.21 -11.21 45.48
N GLY A 2 -45.62 -10.66 44.35
CA GLY A 2 -45.29 -11.23 43.06
C GLY A 2 -45.91 -10.35 42.01
N GLU A 3 -45.09 -9.48 41.44
CA GLU A 3 -45.15 -9.01 40.07
C GLU A 3 -43.81 -8.31 39.82
N SER A 4 -43.05 -8.90 38.91
CA SER A 4 -41.77 -8.37 38.44
C SER A 4 -42.07 -7.54 37.21
N GLU A 5 -42.05 -6.22 37.35
CA GLU A 5 -42.06 -5.30 36.23
C GLU A 5 -40.69 -5.37 35.54
N ASN A 6 -40.60 -6.25 34.54
CA ASN A 6 -39.48 -6.22 33.59
C ASN A 6 -39.83 -5.19 32.52
N GLY A 7 -39.49 -3.92 32.79
CA GLY A 7 -39.58 -2.84 31.82
C GLY A 7 -38.62 -3.09 30.66
N THR A 8 -39.15 -3.55 29.54
CA THR A 8 -38.49 -3.52 28.23
C THR A 8 -38.07 -2.08 27.95
N LYS A 9 -36.76 -1.84 27.87
CA LYS A 9 -36.24 -0.64 27.22
C LYS A 9 -36.59 -0.78 25.75
N ASP A 10 -37.50 0.05 25.28
CA ASP A 10 -37.70 0.31 23.86
C ASP A 10 -36.36 0.80 23.29
N GLU A 11 -35.63 -0.11 22.65
CA GLU A 11 -34.56 0.27 21.74
C GLU A 11 -35.24 0.94 20.54
N GLU A 12 -35.14 2.27 20.46
CA GLU A 12 -35.45 3.01 19.24
C GLU A 12 -34.63 2.40 18.09
N VAL A 13 -35.28 1.56 17.29
CA VAL A 13 -34.77 1.12 16.00
C VAL A 13 -34.80 2.37 15.13
N HIS A 14 -33.70 3.13 15.16
CA HIS A 14 -33.44 4.15 14.17
C HIS A 14 -33.43 3.41 12.81
N ASP A 15 -34.50 3.58 12.04
CA ASP A 15 -34.65 2.99 10.72
C ASP A 15 -33.44 3.42 9.90
N ARG A 16 -32.50 2.51 9.67
CA ARG A 16 -31.24 2.84 9.02
C ARG A 16 -31.57 3.15 7.57
N VAL A 17 -31.44 4.42 7.18
CA VAL A 17 -31.62 4.87 5.81
C VAL A 17 -30.76 3.99 4.90
N SER A 18 -31.41 3.30 3.96
CA SER A 18 -30.79 2.28 3.11
C SER A 18 -30.64 2.79 1.67
N TYR A 19 -29.51 2.50 1.05
CA TYR A 19 -29.30 2.74 -0.39
C TYR A 19 -30.25 1.90 -1.26
N PHE A 20 -30.64 0.72 -0.79
CA PHE A 20 -31.52 -0.20 -1.50
C PHE A 20 -32.97 0.02 -1.09
N GLY A 21 -33.56 1.12 -1.57
CA GLY A 21 -34.97 1.47 -1.39
C GLY A 21 -35.70 1.59 -2.71
N ASN A 22 -37.03 1.74 -2.65
CA ASN A 22 -37.89 1.88 -3.84
C ASN A 22 -37.55 3.12 -4.67
N ASP A 23 -36.97 4.14 -4.05
CA ASP A 23 -36.61 5.40 -4.68
C ASP A 23 -35.23 5.37 -5.36
N LEU A 24 -34.51 4.24 -5.29
CA LEU A 24 -33.23 4.05 -5.96
C LEU A 24 -33.44 3.98 -7.48
N LYS A 25 -32.87 4.95 -8.20
CA LYS A 25 -32.85 4.90 -9.67
C LYS A 25 -31.61 4.15 -10.14
N VAL A 26 -31.80 3.16 -11.00
CA VAL A 26 -30.73 2.27 -11.46
C VAL A 26 -30.67 2.29 -12.99
N GLN A 27 -29.49 2.57 -13.53
CA GLN A 27 -29.19 2.45 -14.96
C GLN A 27 -28.16 1.36 -15.17
N THR A 28 -28.45 0.39 -16.03
CA THR A 28 -27.52 -0.70 -16.34
C THR A 28 -26.42 -0.22 -17.28
N HIS A 29 -25.16 -0.44 -16.92
CA HIS A 29 -24.02 -0.23 -17.82
C HIS A 29 -23.70 -1.49 -18.63
N PHE A 30 -23.53 -2.63 -17.96
CA PHE A 30 -23.33 -3.91 -18.63
C PHE A 30 -23.81 -5.06 -17.73
N ILE A 31 -24.15 -6.19 -18.37
CA ILE A 31 -24.40 -7.45 -17.69
C ILE A 31 -23.62 -8.54 -18.42
N ASN A 32 -22.84 -9.30 -17.68
CA ASN A 32 -22.21 -10.51 -18.14
C ASN A 32 -22.55 -11.66 -17.18
N ASN A 33 -23.49 -12.51 -17.59
CA ASN A 33 -24.04 -13.59 -16.77
C ASN A 33 -24.56 -13.07 -15.41
N VAL A 34 -23.96 -13.49 -14.30
CA VAL A 34 -24.36 -13.07 -12.94
C VAL A 34 -23.73 -11.74 -12.49
N TYR A 35 -22.85 -11.15 -13.30
CA TYR A 35 -22.17 -9.89 -12.98
C TYR A 35 -22.81 -8.73 -13.73
N GLY A 36 -23.46 -7.83 -13.00
CA GLY A 36 -23.99 -6.59 -13.54
C GLY A 36 -23.27 -5.37 -12.98
N SER A 37 -23.04 -4.38 -13.83
CA SER A 37 -22.58 -3.04 -13.44
C SER A 37 -23.70 -2.04 -13.68
N TYR A 38 -23.98 -1.21 -12.68
CA TYR A 38 -25.09 -0.28 -12.68
C TYR A 38 -24.64 1.08 -12.14
N GLN A 39 -25.14 2.15 -12.73
CA GLN A 39 -25.11 3.49 -12.14
C GLN A 39 -26.37 3.68 -11.30
N CYS A 40 -26.15 3.93 -10.01
CA CYS A 40 -27.22 4.11 -9.03
C CYS A 40 -27.30 5.58 -8.62
N THR A 41 -28.49 6.16 -8.61
CA THR A 41 -28.77 7.48 -8.03
C THR A 41 -29.65 7.30 -6.80
N PRO A 42 -29.09 7.42 -5.58
CA PRO A 42 -29.85 7.21 -4.36
C PRO A 42 -30.70 8.43 -3.99
N PRO A 43 -31.64 8.29 -3.04
CA PRO A 43 -32.48 9.38 -2.54
C PRO A 43 -31.66 10.55 -1.99
N ALA A 44 -32.25 11.76 -2.01
CA ALA A 44 -31.58 13.00 -1.61
C ALA A 44 -31.00 12.95 -0.18
N GLU A 45 -31.66 12.23 0.72
CA GLU A 45 -31.25 12.04 2.12
C GLU A 45 -29.88 11.34 2.26
N LEU A 46 -29.49 10.52 1.28
CA LEU A 46 -28.22 9.81 1.23
C LEU A 46 -27.13 10.57 0.44
N ASN A 47 -27.49 11.68 -0.21
CA ASN A 47 -26.59 12.47 -1.06
C ASN A 47 -25.85 13.59 -0.29
N GLY A 48 -25.75 13.47 1.03
CA GLY A 48 -25.06 14.44 1.87
C GLY A 48 -23.55 14.50 1.56
N VAL A 49 -23.05 15.67 1.17
CA VAL A 49 -21.62 15.90 0.93
C VAL A 49 -21.01 16.60 2.13
N LYS A 50 -20.00 15.99 2.76
CA LYS A 50 -19.21 16.66 3.78
C LYS A 50 -18.35 17.75 3.14
N ALA A 51 -18.72 19.01 3.34
CA ALA A 51 -17.92 20.16 2.90
C ALA A 51 -17.01 20.65 4.03
N THR A 52 -15.76 20.97 3.72
CA THR A 52 -14.82 21.65 4.63
C THR A 52 -14.23 22.84 3.89
N VAL A 53 -14.34 24.04 4.48
CA VAL A 53 -13.95 25.30 3.84
C VAL A 53 -12.76 25.90 4.60
N VAL A 54 -11.70 26.26 3.88
CA VAL A 54 -10.53 26.99 4.41
C VAL A 54 -10.54 28.38 3.81
N TYR A 55 -10.75 29.41 4.64
CA TYR A 55 -10.80 30.80 4.18
C TYR A 55 -10.27 31.77 5.27
N PRO A 56 -9.36 32.71 4.93
CA PRO A 56 -8.65 32.81 3.66
C PRO A 56 -7.61 31.68 3.53
N ALA A 57 -7.56 31.02 2.37
CA ALA A 57 -6.50 30.06 2.09
C ALA A 57 -5.18 30.82 1.88
N THR A 58 -4.10 30.31 2.50
CA THR A 58 -2.75 30.81 2.28
C THR A 58 -2.04 29.98 1.21
N ASP A 59 -0.94 30.45 0.65
CA ASP A 59 -0.14 29.68 -0.33
C ASP A 59 0.28 28.31 0.23
N LYS A 60 0.57 28.21 1.53
CA LYS A 60 0.86 26.93 2.20
C LYS A 60 -0.33 25.96 2.20
N HIS A 61 -1.56 26.47 2.31
CA HIS A 61 -2.76 25.63 2.20
C HIS A 61 -2.95 25.14 0.76
N ILE A 62 -2.71 26.01 -0.22
CA ILE A 62 -2.79 25.66 -1.64
C ILE A 62 -1.74 24.59 -1.96
N GLU A 63 -0.48 24.79 -1.56
CA GLU A 63 0.60 23.82 -1.75
C GLU A 63 0.27 22.46 -1.11
N LYS A 64 -0.26 22.47 0.11
CA LYS A 64 -0.66 21.24 0.83
C LYS A 64 -1.73 20.42 0.11
N TYR A 65 -2.71 21.08 -0.52
CA TYR A 65 -3.86 20.42 -1.16
C TYR A 65 -3.78 20.39 -2.69
N SER A 66 -2.75 20.98 -3.29
CA SER A 66 -2.51 20.89 -4.73
C SER A 66 -2.14 19.45 -5.10
N ILE A 67 -2.72 18.95 -6.18
CA ILE A 67 -2.37 17.64 -6.73
C ILE A 67 -0.93 17.74 -7.24
N CYS A 68 0.03 17.18 -6.49
CA CYS A 68 1.38 17.01 -6.99
C CYS A 68 1.42 15.77 -7.89
N GLN A 69 1.69 15.97 -9.19
CA GLN A 69 1.95 14.87 -10.11
C GLN A 69 3.11 14.03 -9.55
N LYS A 70 2.92 12.71 -9.55
CA LYS A 70 3.87 11.72 -9.05
C LYS A 70 4.56 11.01 -10.21
N TYR A 71 5.82 10.64 -10.00
CA TYR A 71 6.66 9.96 -10.98
C TYR A 71 7.41 8.81 -10.29
N VAL A 72 7.44 7.65 -10.94
CA VAL A 72 8.27 6.52 -10.50
C VAL A 72 9.69 6.74 -11.01
N ILE A 73 10.65 6.68 -10.10
CA ILE A 73 12.08 6.75 -10.37
C ILE A 73 12.64 5.34 -10.19
N ASN A 74 13.39 4.86 -11.17
CA ASN A 74 14.13 3.61 -11.07
C ASN A 74 15.59 3.96 -10.75
N GLU A 75 15.94 4.00 -9.47
CA GLU A 75 17.27 4.39 -9.03
C GLU A 75 18.24 3.21 -9.12
N THR A 76 19.25 3.34 -9.99
CA THR A 76 20.38 2.42 -10.06
C THR A 76 21.38 2.70 -8.93
N PRO A 77 22.29 1.77 -8.60
CA PRO A 77 23.37 2.03 -7.64
C PRO A 77 24.20 3.29 -7.93
N GLU A 78 24.41 3.60 -9.21
CA GLU A 78 25.12 4.79 -9.64
C GLU A 78 24.32 6.06 -9.33
N TYR A 79 23.00 6.06 -9.62
CA TYR A 79 22.13 7.18 -9.26
C TYR A 79 22.02 7.38 -7.76
N TYR A 80 22.02 6.30 -6.97
CA TYR A 80 22.10 6.42 -5.52
C TYR A 80 23.36 7.17 -5.11
N LYS A 81 24.53 6.72 -5.59
CA LYS A 81 25.83 7.30 -5.22
C LYS A 81 26.00 8.75 -5.70
N ASP A 82 25.53 9.07 -6.89
CA ASP A 82 25.77 10.36 -7.53
C ASP A 82 24.71 11.42 -7.20
N ILE A 83 23.48 11.01 -6.88
CA ILE A 83 22.32 11.91 -6.75
C ILE A 83 21.73 11.83 -5.35
N THR A 84 21.23 10.65 -4.98
CA THR A 84 20.45 10.50 -3.74
C THR A 84 21.32 10.62 -2.50
N LEU A 85 22.45 9.92 -2.43
CA LEU A 85 23.34 9.91 -1.27
C LEU A 85 23.85 11.33 -0.93
N PRO A 86 24.38 12.13 -1.89
CA PRO A 86 24.75 13.52 -1.61
C PRO A 86 23.57 14.39 -1.13
N TYR A 87 22.38 14.17 -1.69
CA TYR A 87 21.17 14.90 -1.29
C TYR A 87 20.75 14.57 0.14
N ILE A 88 20.67 13.29 0.50
CA ILE A 88 20.22 12.87 1.84
C ILE A 88 21.26 13.24 2.90
N THR A 89 22.57 13.18 2.59
CA THR A 89 23.62 13.59 3.53
C THR A 89 23.57 15.09 3.82
N SER A 90 23.21 15.92 2.83
CA SER A 90 23.16 17.38 2.99
C SER A 90 21.81 17.92 3.48
N SER A 91 20.71 17.21 3.22
CA SER A 91 19.34 17.73 3.38
C SER A 91 18.45 16.88 4.30
N GLN A 92 18.99 15.88 5.01
CA GLN A 92 18.19 15.09 5.95
C GLN A 92 17.69 15.92 7.14
N PHE A 93 16.50 15.55 7.63
CA PHE A 93 15.97 16.05 8.90
C PHE A 93 16.79 15.55 10.09
N SER A 94 16.72 16.26 11.21
CA SER A 94 17.36 15.84 12.46
C SER A 94 16.82 14.49 12.92
N LEU A 95 17.74 13.60 13.29
CA LEU A 95 17.45 12.30 13.91
C LEU A 95 17.40 12.38 15.45
N GLU A 96 17.48 13.58 16.03
CA GLU A 96 17.50 13.77 17.49
C GLU A 96 16.31 13.13 18.19
N TRP A 97 15.12 13.18 17.61
CA TRP A 97 13.93 12.53 18.18
C TRP A 97 14.08 11.01 18.22
N VAL A 98 14.77 10.40 17.24
CA VAL A 98 15.08 8.96 17.22
C VAL A 98 16.05 8.63 18.35
N TYR A 99 17.12 9.42 18.49
CA TYR A 99 18.11 9.20 19.54
C TYR A 99 17.53 9.43 20.94
N ASN A 100 16.60 10.38 21.10
CA ASN A 100 15.90 10.55 22.37
C ASN A 100 15.08 9.31 22.78
N ILE A 101 14.56 8.54 21.82
CA ILE A 101 13.89 7.25 22.10
C ILE A 101 14.93 6.18 22.44
N LEU A 102 15.99 6.04 21.62
CA LEU A 102 17.04 5.02 21.83
C LEU A 102 17.83 5.21 23.13
N GLU A 103 17.93 6.44 23.63
CA GLU A 103 18.59 6.80 24.89
C GLU A 103 17.60 6.94 26.07
N HIS A 104 16.34 6.56 25.89
CA HIS A 104 15.27 6.60 26.89
C HIS A 104 15.02 8.00 27.51
N LYS A 105 15.33 9.06 26.76
CA LYS A 105 15.06 10.46 27.15
C LYS A 105 13.60 10.85 26.93
N GLN A 106 12.93 10.26 25.93
CA GLN A 106 11.54 10.54 25.55
C GLN A 106 10.82 9.26 25.11
N GLU A 107 9.50 9.22 25.26
CA GLU A 107 8.59 8.12 24.86
C GLU A 107 8.88 6.75 25.48
N THR A 108 9.69 6.69 26.54
CA THR A 108 10.09 5.46 27.23
C THR A 108 8.89 4.64 27.71
N GLU A 109 7.83 5.30 28.17
CA GLU A 109 6.59 4.66 28.63
C GLU A 109 5.77 3.99 27.53
N ARG A 110 6.04 4.34 26.26
CA ARG A 110 5.33 3.82 25.09
C ARG A 110 5.97 2.56 24.52
N ILE A 111 7.18 2.22 24.97
CA ILE A 111 7.91 1.05 24.50
C ILE A 111 7.09 -0.23 24.74
N ILE A 112 6.94 -1.02 23.68
CA ILE A 112 6.26 -2.32 23.70
C ILE A 112 7.25 -3.44 24.03
N TYR A 113 8.44 -3.35 23.43
CA TYR A 113 9.51 -4.31 23.57
C TYR A 113 10.84 -3.62 23.25
N GLU A 114 11.91 -4.09 23.88
CA GLU A 114 13.27 -3.66 23.59
C GLU A 114 14.21 -4.85 23.69
N ASP A 115 15.10 -4.96 22.71
CA ASP A 115 16.32 -5.76 22.79
C ASP A 115 17.50 -4.78 22.83
N PRO A 116 18.24 -4.67 23.95
CA PRO A 116 19.25 -3.63 24.16
C PRO A 116 20.58 -3.90 23.45
N ASP A 117 20.72 -4.98 22.68
CA ASP A 117 21.95 -5.26 21.93
C ASP A 117 22.25 -4.14 20.91
N MET A 118 23.44 -3.55 20.98
CA MET A 118 23.78 -2.38 20.14
C MET A 118 23.94 -2.72 18.66
N GLU A 119 24.13 -4.00 18.30
CA GLU A 119 24.37 -4.43 16.92
C GLU A 119 23.12 -5.05 16.28
N ASN A 120 22.36 -5.83 17.05
CA ASN A 120 21.25 -6.67 16.60
C ASN A 120 19.94 -6.41 17.34
N GLY A 121 19.94 -5.45 18.27
CA GLY A 121 18.78 -5.04 19.04
C GLY A 121 18.02 -3.86 18.44
N PHE A 122 16.85 -3.59 19.02
CA PHE A 122 15.93 -2.56 18.56
C PHE A 122 14.89 -2.23 19.65
N ILE A 123 14.27 -1.05 19.53
CA ILE A 123 13.09 -0.65 20.29
C ILE A 123 11.85 -0.79 19.40
N LEU A 124 10.80 -1.39 19.96
CA LEU A 124 9.48 -1.51 19.35
C LEU A 124 8.50 -0.57 20.06
N LEU A 125 7.86 0.36 19.33
CA LEU A 125 6.94 1.34 19.92
C LEU A 125 5.82 1.75 18.94
N PRO A 126 4.65 2.22 19.44
CA PRO A 126 3.59 2.80 18.63
C PRO A 126 4.05 3.98 17.76
N ASP A 127 3.73 3.98 16.46
CA ASP A 127 3.91 5.13 15.58
C ASP A 127 2.97 6.28 16.01
N LEU A 128 3.40 7.53 15.81
CA LEU A 128 2.59 8.74 16.05
C LEU A 128 1.22 8.71 15.34
N LYS A 129 1.11 8.00 14.21
CA LYS A 129 -0.13 7.88 13.41
C LYS A 129 -1.20 7.02 14.07
N TRP A 130 -0.87 6.23 15.10
CA TRP A 130 -1.83 5.38 15.78
C TRP A 130 -2.30 5.99 17.09
N ASP A 131 -3.61 6.04 17.28
CA ASP A 131 -4.26 6.65 18.45
C ASP A 131 -4.26 5.75 19.70
N GLY A 132 -3.75 4.52 19.58
CA GLY A 132 -3.68 3.54 20.67
C GLY A 132 -5.02 2.89 21.02
N ARG A 133 -6.10 3.17 20.27
CA ARG A 133 -7.46 2.69 20.61
C ARG A 133 -7.83 1.46 19.82
N ASN A 134 -7.74 1.54 18.49
CA ASN A 134 -8.21 0.47 17.62
C ASN A 134 -7.04 -0.41 17.14
N VAL A 135 -7.02 -1.67 17.57
CA VAL A 135 -6.03 -2.67 17.14
C VAL A 135 -6.14 -2.98 15.64
N GLU A 136 -7.30 -2.76 15.02
CA GLU A 136 -7.46 -2.92 13.56
C GLU A 136 -6.59 -1.94 12.78
N THR A 137 -6.35 -0.75 13.33
CA THR A 137 -5.50 0.29 12.74
C THR A 137 -4.13 0.37 13.40
N LEU A 138 -3.70 -0.69 14.10
CA LEU A 138 -2.42 -0.75 14.81
C LEU A 138 -1.27 -0.30 13.88
N TYR A 139 -0.43 0.57 14.41
CA TYR A 139 0.79 1.02 13.74
C TYR A 139 1.94 1.07 14.74
N VAL A 140 2.93 0.21 14.51
CA VAL A 140 4.11 0.07 15.35
C VAL A 140 5.36 0.25 14.49
N LEU A 141 6.40 0.84 15.07
CA LEU A 141 7.73 0.96 14.49
C LEU A 141 8.72 0.13 15.28
N ALA A 142 9.60 -0.60 14.59
CA ALA A 142 10.84 -1.12 15.14
C ALA A 142 11.99 -0.20 14.72
N ILE A 143 12.71 0.39 15.66
CA ILE A 143 13.85 1.30 15.44
C ILE A 143 15.11 0.62 15.96
N THR A 144 16.13 0.45 15.12
CA THR A 144 17.34 -0.30 15.47
C THR A 144 18.25 0.49 16.41
N HIS A 145 18.92 -0.17 17.36
CA HIS A 145 19.96 0.50 18.17
C HIS A 145 21.21 0.81 17.36
N LYS A 146 21.53 -0.04 16.38
CA LYS A 146 22.68 0.17 15.49
C LYS A 146 22.51 1.47 14.72
N HIS A 147 23.48 2.36 14.84
CA HIS A 147 23.55 3.62 14.11
C HIS A 147 24.06 3.41 12.68
N ASP A 148 24.00 4.48 11.88
CA ASP A 148 24.59 4.59 10.54
C ASP A 148 24.00 3.71 9.44
N ILE A 149 22.94 2.94 9.71
CA ILE A 149 22.15 2.27 8.68
C ILE A 149 21.02 3.21 8.23
N LYS A 150 21.16 3.87 7.09
CA LYS A 150 20.26 4.94 6.63
C LYS A 150 18.97 4.41 6.02
N SER A 151 19.07 3.34 5.24
CA SER A 151 17.96 2.79 4.45
C SER A 151 18.30 1.38 3.95
N LEU A 152 17.46 0.82 3.06
CA LEU A 152 17.73 -0.43 2.35
C LEU A 152 19.13 -0.46 1.70
N ARG A 153 19.63 0.67 1.19
CA ARG A 153 20.93 0.75 0.50
C ARG A 153 22.13 0.36 1.36
N ASP A 154 22.01 0.49 2.69
CA ASP A 154 23.08 0.13 3.62
C ASP A 154 22.96 -1.34 4.11
N LEU A 155 21.89 -2.05 3.73
CA LEU A 155 21.68 -3.44 4.14
C LEU A 155 22.50 -4.42 3.29
N ASN A 156 23.29 -5.22 3.99
CA ASN A 156 24.00 -6.40 3.49
C ASN A 156 23.83 -7.60 4.45
N ALA A 157 24.40 -8.76 4.09
CA ALA A 157 24.27 -10.00 4.86
C ALA A 157 24.69 -9.90 6.35
N SER A 158 25.57 -8.98 6.73
CA SER A 158 25.95 -8.81 8.14
C SER A 158 24.79 -8.37 9.04
N HIS A 159 23.74 -7.80 8.45
CA HIS A 159 22.53 -7.36 9.16
C HIS A 159 21.47 -8.45 9.29
N LEU A 160 21.66 -9.64 8.71
CA LEU A 160 20.68 -10.73 8.81
C LEU A 160 20.30 -11.11 10.26
N PRO A 161 21.22 -11.13 11.25
CA PRO A 161 20.86 -11.41 12.63
C PRO A 161 19.90 -10.34 13.21
N LEU A 162 20.20 -9.06 13.02
CA LEU A 162 19.33 -7.92 13.36
C LEU A 162 17.94 -8.07 12.72
N LEU A 163 17.87 -8.29 11.41
CA LEU A 163 16.60 -8.38 10.69
C LEU A 163 15.73 -9.57 11.14
N ARG A 164 16.35 -10.73 11.37
CA ARG A 164 15.67 -11.92 11.89
C ARG A 164 15.21 -11.70 13.33
N ASN A 165 16.00 -10.99 14.15
CA ASN A 165 15.63 -10.63 15.51
C ASN A 165 14.38 -9.74 15.51
N ILE A 166 14.37 -8.67 14.70
CA ILE A 166 13.22 -7.77 14.57
C ILE A 166 11.98 -8.54 14.14
N ARG A 167 12.07 -9.39 13.10
CA ARG A 167 10.95 -10.21 12.63
C ARG A 167 10.35 -11.06 13.75
N LYS A 168 11.20 -11.81 14.45
CA LYS A 168 10.77 -12.76 15.49
C LYS A 168 10.22 -12.03 16.72
N ARG A 169 11.02 -11.13 17.29
CA ARG A 169 10.70 -10.48 18.57
C ARG A 169 9.54 -9.51 18.45
N SER A 170 9.40 -8.82 17.32
CA SER A 170 8.24 -7.94 17.11
C SER A 170 6.95 -8.73 17.02
N ALA A 171 6.94 -9.87 16.32
CA ALA A 171 5.77 -10.74 16.26
C ALA A 171 5.39 -11.26 17.67
N GLU A 172 6.35 -11.78 18.42
CA GLU A 172 6.14 -12.26 19.81
C GLU A 172 5.57 -11.15 20.71
N ALA A 173 6.14 -9.94 20.62
CA ALA A 173 5.72 -8.80 21.44
C ALA A 173 4.31 -8.29 21.06
N VAL A 174 4.02 -8.20 19.76
CA VAL A 174 2.71 -7.76 19.25
C VAL A 174 1.63 -8.80 19.57
N GLU A 175 1.91 -10.09 19.42
CA GLU A 175 0.99 -11.16 19.78
C GLU A 175 0.68 -11.13 21.28
N LYS A 176 1.71 -11.03 22.12
CA LYS A 176 1.56 -10.95 23.57
C LYS A 176 0.73 -9.74 24.03
N ARG A 177 0.91 -8.57 23.39
CA ARG A 177 0.27 -7.33 23.82
C ARG A 177 -1.10 -7.08 23.19
N TYR A 178 -1.29 -7.51 21.94
CA TYR A 178 -2.45 -7.14 21.13
C TYR A 178 -3.21 -8.34 20.56
N GLY A 179 -2.73 -9.58 20.76
CA GLY A 179 -3.41 -10.79 20.29
C GLY A 179 -3.40 -10.99 18.76
N LEU A 180 -2.51 -10.28 18.04
CA LEU A 180 -2.34 -10.45 16.60
C LEU A 180 -1.21 -11.44 16.32
N ALA A 181 -1.54 -12.52 15.62
CA ALA A 181 -0.55 -13.51 15.20
C ALA A 181 0.41 -12.93 14.14
N ALA A 182 1.61 -13.49 14.04
CA ALA A 182 2.62 -13.07 13.07
C ALA A 182 2.08 -13.03 11.62
N SER A 183 1.24 -14.00 11.24
CA SER A 183 0.62 -14.10 9.91
C SER A 183 -0.40 -12.99 9.61
N GLN A 184 -0.84 -12.26 10.63
CA GLN A 184 -1.74 -11.11 10.49
C GLN A 184 -0.97 -9.80 10.35
N LEU A 185 0.36 -9.82 10.44
CA LEU A 185 1.21 -8.63 10.40
C LEU A 185 1.89 -8.46 9.04
N ARG A 186 1.86 -7.23 8.55
CA ARG A 186 2.69 -6.73 7.46
C ARG A 186 3.89 -6.02 8.09
N MET A 187 5.09 -6.56 7.91
CA MET A 187 6.35 -5.96 8.35
C MET A 187 7.16 -5.49 7.13
N TYR A 188 7.50 -4.22 7.03
CA TYR A 188 8.07 -3.65 5.82
C TYR A 188 8.92 -2.41 6.07
N PHE A 189 9.84 -2.15 5.14
CA PHE A 189 10.61 -0.91 5.04
C PHE A 189 9.96 0.06 4.08
N HIS A 190 10.22 1.35 4.25
CA HIS A 190 9.98 2.34 3.21
C HIS A 190 11.24 2.63 2.40
N TYR A 191 11.08 2.81 1.09
CA TYR A 191 12.10 3.35 0.21
C TYR A 191 11.50 4.41 -0.74
N GLN A 192 11.90 5.68 -0.69
CA GLN A 192 12.75 6.30 0.33
C GLN A 192 12.04 6.35 1.71
N PRO A 193 12.78 6.21 2.82
CA PRO A 193 12.22 6.36 4.16
C PRO A 193 11.91 7.83 4.49
N SER A 194 11.06 8.06 5.50
CA SER A 194 10.76 9.43 5.96
C SER A 194 11.91 10.05 6.78
N PHE A 195 12.80 9.22 7.33
CA PHE A 195 14.01 9.62 8.04
C PHE A 195 15.08 8.53 7.85
N TYR A 196 16.36 8.91 7.82
CA TYR A 196 17.46 8.02 7.45
C TYR A 196 18.15 7.37 8.65
N HIS A 197 17.35 6.65 9.43
CA HIS A 197 17.79 5.69 10.45
C HIS A 197 16.93 4.44 10.29
N LEU A 198 17.52 3.25 10.20
CA LEU A 198 16.79 2.05 9.84
C LEU A 198 15.61 1.79 10.77
N HIS A 199 14.43 1.67 10.18
CA HIS A 199 13.20 1.36 10.88
C HIS A 199 12.30 0.49 10.03
N ILE A 200 11.46 -0.31 10.70
CA ILE A 200 10.50 -1.22 10.08
C ILE A 200 9.11 -0.87 10.57
N HIS A 201 8.19 -0.73 9.64
CA HIS A 201 6.78 -0.50 9.87
C HIS A 201 6.08 -1.85 10.08
N ILE A 202 5.23 -1.92 11.10
CA ILE A 202 4.48 -3.13 11.47
C ILE A 202 3.00 -2.75 11.65
N ASN A 203 2.15 -3.34 10.81
CA ASN A 203 0.71 -3.08 10.79
C ASN A 203 -0.07 -4.38 10.56
N PRO A 204 -1.34 -4.47 10.97
CA PRO A 204 -2.21 -5.55 10.53
C PRO A 204 -2.37 -5.55 9.00
N VAL A 205 -2.37 -6.72 8.36
CA VAL A 205 -2.54 -6.85 6.90
C VAL A 205 -3.87 -6.25 6.43
N ARG A 206 -4.92 -6.35 7.25
CA ARG A 206 -6.26 -5.78 6.99
C ARG A 206 -6.29 -4.25 6.97
N ASN A 207 -5.25 -3.58 7.45
CA ASN A 207 -5.19 -2.13 7.50
C ASN A 207 -4.55 -1.58 6.23
N ASP A 208 -5.24 -0.63 5.59
CA ASP A 208 -4.71 0.17 4.47
C ASP A 208 -3.89 1.34 5.01
N ALA A 209 -2.77 1.02 5.67
CA ALA A 209 -1.88 2.02 6.24
C ALA A 209 -1.20 2.86 5.13
N PRO A 210 -0.94 4.15 5.35
CA PRO A 210 -0.21 4.97 4.37
C PRO A 210 1.20 4.43 4.10
N GLY A 211 1.54 4.26 2.82
CA GLY A 211 2.89 3.85 2.38
C GLY A 211 3.09 2.35 2.18
N ILE A 212 2.02 1.54 2.25
CA ILE A 212 2.08 0.08 2.05
C ILE A 212 2.20 -0.35 0.59
N TRP A 213 2.09 0.56 -0.38
CA TRP A 213 2.08 0.25 -1.80
C TRP A 213 3.46 -0.18 -2.30
N CYS A 214 3.49 -0.98 -3.37
CA CYS A 214 4.69 -1.66 -3.87
C CYS A 214 5.83 -0.73 -4.31
N GLU A 215 5.50 0.51 -4.66
CA GLU A 215 6.44 1.54 -5.08
C GLU A 215 7.08 2.30 -3.91
N LYS A 216 6.82 1.84 -2.67
CA LYS A 216 7.43 2.38 -1.46
C LYS A 216 7.76 1.29 -0.44
N SER A 217 6.89 0.29 -0.27
CA SER A 217 7.04 -0.74 0.75
C SER A 217 7.89 -1.91 0.27
N HIS A 218 8.81 -2.36 1.12
CA HIS A 218 9.61 -3.57 0.89
C HIS A 218 9.42 -4.52 2.07
N MET A 219 8.78 -5.67 1.84
CA MET A 219 8.48 -6.64 2.90
C MET A 219 9.76 -7.18 3.56
N LEU A 220 9.78 -7.23 4.89
CA LEU A 220 10.95 -7.66 5.68
C LEU A 220 11.43 -9.07 5.29
N ASP A 221 10.50 -10.01 5.09
CA ASP A 221 10.85 -11.37 4.65
C ASP A 221 11.48 -11.41 3.27
N THR A 222 10.99 -10.60 2.33
CA THR A 222 11.62 -10.45 1.00
C THR A 222 13.00 -9.82 1.12
N VAL A 223 13.18 -8.83 2.00
CA VAL A 223 14.49 -8.22 2.26
C VAL A 223 15.49 -9.24 2.80
N ILE A 224 15.09 -10.03 3.79
CA ILE A 224 15.91 -11.11 4.37
C ILE A 224 16.27 -12.12 3.28
N ASN A 225 15.29 -12.61 2.51
CA ASN A 225 15.52 -13.57 1.44
C ASN A 225 16.48 -13.03 0.36
N ASN A 226 16.34 -11.77 -0.03
CA ASN A 226 17.23 -11.15 -1.01
C ASN A 226 18.68 -11.13 -0.52
N LEU A 227 18.92 -10.82 0.76
CA LEU A 227 20.26 -10.81 1.37
C LEU A 227 20.83 -12.22 1.57
N GLU A 228 19.99 -13.21 1.82
CA GLU A 228 20.39 -14.62 1.90
C GLU A 228 20.82 -15.17 0.53
N LEU A 229 20.14 -14.75 -0.55
CA LEU A 229 20.49 -15.12 -1.92
C LEU A 229 21.70 -14.35 -2.46
N MET A 230 21.81 -13.06 -2.13
CA MET A 230 22.86 -12.16 -2.61
C MET A 230 23.26 -11.19 -1.48
N PRO A 231 24.41 -11.41 -0.83
CA PRO A 231 24.84 -10.65 0.34
C PRO A 231 24.90 -9.12 0.17
N ASP A 232 25.10 -8.64 -1.06
CA ASP A 232 25.22 -7.24 -1.46
C ASP A 232 24.02 -6.77 -2.33
N TYR A 233 22.87 -7.46 -2.24
CA TYR A 233 21.71 -7.24 -3.13
C TYR A 233 21.31 -5.76 -3.23
N TYR A 234 21.16 -5.06 -2.10
CA TYR A 234 20.67 -3.67 -2.09
C TYR A 234 21.72 -2.65 -2.53
N GLU A 235 22.99 -3.04 -2.53
CA GLU A 235 24.06 -2.23 -3.13
C GLU A 235 24.01 -2.27 -4.66
N ARG A 236 23.37 -3.30 -5.24
CA ARG A 236 23.36 -3.58 -6.68
C ARG A 236 22.02 -3.41 -7.37
N ALA A 237 20.94 -3.62 -6.63
CA ALA A 237 19.59 -3.59 -7.18
C ALA A 237 19.23 -2.18 -7.67
N THR A 238 18.44 -2.11 -8.74
CA THR A 238 17.69 -0.89 -9.06
C THR A 238 16.45 -0.84 -8.17
N LEU A 239 16.28 0.23 -7.41
CA LEU A 239 15.19 0.37 -6.46
C LEU A 239 14.19 1.41 -6.96
N PRO A 240 12.94 1.02 -7.26
CA PRO A 240 11.91 1.96 -7.64
C PRO A 240 11.42 2.74 -6.42
N PHE A 241 11.16 4.04 -6.59
CA PHE A 241 10.43 4.84 -5.60
C PHE A 241 9.69 5.98 -6.26
N VAL A 242 8.80 6.64 -5.52
CA VAL A 242 8.00 7.76 -6.03
C VAL A 242 8.55 9.11 -5.59
N LEU A 243 8.69 10.02 -6.55
CA LEU A 243 8.86 11.44 -6.34
C LEU A 243 7.67 12.23 -6.88
N TYR A 244 7.57 13.49 -6.50
CA TYR A 244 6.45 14.36 -6.87
C TYR A 244 6.93 15.77 -7.17
N ASP A 245 6.15 16.51 -7.96
CA ASP A 245 6.47 17.91 -8.27
C ASP A 245 6.59 18.77 -7.00
N GLY A 246 7.63 19.62 -6.96
CA GLY A 246 8.02 20.39 -5.77
C GLY A 246 9.06 19.67 -4.89
N ASN A 247 9.33 18.38 -5.10
CA ASN A 247 10.40 17.68 -4.40
C ASN A 247 11.78 18.01 -5.02
N LYS A 248 12.71 18.55 -4.23
CA LYS A 248 14.06 18.94 -4.70
C LYS A 248 14.87 17.76 -5.26
N LEU A 249 14.67 16.54 -4.74
CA LEU A 249 15.32 15.35 -5.27
C LEU A 249 14.88 15.06 -6.71
N LEU A 250 13.62 15.34 -7.05
CA LEU A 250 13.10 15.15 -8.41
C LEU A 250 13.84 16.03 -9.42
N GLU A 251 14.14 17.27 -9.04
CA GLU A 251 14.90 18.19 -9.90
C GLU A 251 16.34 17.71 -10.13
N LEU A 252 16.98 17.13 -9.11
CA LEU A 252 18.32 16.56 -9.24
C LEU A 252 18.33 15.36 -10.20
N TYR A 253 17.28 14.53 -10.13
CA TYR A 253 17.09 13.43 -11.07
C TYR A 253 16.79 13.92 -12.49
N GLU A 254 15.91 14.90 -12.68
CA GLU A 254 15.56 15.45 -14.00
C GLU A 254 16.78 16.06 -14.70
N ALA A 255 17.74 16.61 -13.94
CA ALA A 255 18.99 17.13 -14.48
C ALA A 255 19.92 16.05 -15.05
N LYS A 256 19.74 14.78 -14.68
CA LYS A 256 20.55 13.63 -15.12
C LYS A 256 19.81 12.73 -16.09
N VAL A 257 18.51 12.56 -15.91
CA VAL A 257 17.63 11.68 -16.68
C VAL A 257 16.32 12.39 -16.94
N SER A 258 15.84 12.43 -18.18
CA SER A 258 14.56 13.08 -18.44
C SER A 258 13.38 12.21 -18.00
N ILE A 259 12.73 12.61 -16.90
CA ILE A 259 11.61 11.87 -16.29
C ILE A 259 10.28 12.46 -16.78
N ARG A 260 10.15 13.79 -16.74
CA ARG A 260 8.90 14.48 -17.09
C ARG A 260 8.60 14.46 -18.59
N LYS A 261 9.60 14.38 -19.48
CA LYS A 261 9.36 14.31 -20.93
C LYS A 261 8.69 12.99 -21.35
N ALA A 262 8.98 11.88 -20.66
CA ALA A 262 8.31 10.61 -20.90
C ALA A 262 6.80 10.72 -20.57
N ALA A 263 6.46 11.38 -19.46
CA ALA A 263 5.07 11.62 -19.06
C ALA A 263 4.32 12.55 -20.02
N LYS A 264 4.96 13.61 -20.53
CA LYS A 264 4.35 14.53 -21.52
C LYS A 264 4.06 13.85 -22.86
N ARG A 265 4.93 12.95 -23.34
CA ARG A 265 4.68 12.16 -24.56
C ARG A 265 3.53 11.19 -24.39
N ALA A 266 3.44 10.51 -23.24
CA ALA A 266 2.32 9.62 -22.93
C ALA A 266 0.98 10.38 -22.80
N ALA A 267 1.00 11.57 -22.18
CA ALA A 267 -0.18 12.42 -22.08
C ALA A 267 -0.63 13.00 -23.44
N ALA A 268 0.33 13.37 -24.31
CA ALA A 268 0.02 13.82 -25.66
C ALA A 268 -0.53 12.68 -26.54
N ALA A 269 0.05 11.47 -26.46
CA ALA A 269 -0.48 10.30 -27.17
C ALA A 269 -1.89 9.91 -26.68
N ALA A 270 -2.16 9.99 -25.38
CA ALA A 270 -3.49 9.75 -24.82
C ALA A 270 -4.51 10.88 -25.12
N ALA A 271 -4.04 12.06 -25.51
CA ALA A 271 -4.88 13.16 -26.00
C ALA A 271 -5.18 13.00 -27.50
N ASP A 272 -4.20 12.58 -28.30
CA ASP A 272 -4.39 12.22 -29.72
C ASP A 272 -5.36 11.04 -29.87
N ASP A 273 -5.30 10.02 -29.00
CA ASP A 273 -6.27 8.91 -28.97
C ASP A 273 -7.70 9.33 -28.55
N LYS A 274 -7.86 10.53 -27.97
CA LYS A 274 -9.17 11.13 -27.66
C LYS A 274 -9.65 12.12 -28.71
N GLU A 275 -8.75 12.66 -29.54
CA GLU A 275 -9.10 13.58 -30.64
C GLU A 275 -9.46 12.84 -31.95
N ASP A 276 -9.17 11.54 -32.08
CA ASP A 276 -9.69 10.70 -33.19
C ASP A 276 -11.07 10.08 -32.89
N GLY A 277 -11.77 10.63 -31.88
CA GLY A 277 -13.00 10.08 -31.32
C GLY A 277 -14.20 11.02 -31.35
N THR A 278 -14.35 11.88 -32.36
CA THR A 278 -15.60 12.64 -32.58
C THR A 278 -16.07 12.60 -34.04
N GLU A 279 -17.24 11.97 -34.18
CA GLU A 279 -18.23 12.04 -35.27
C GLU A 279 -17.89 11.41 -36.63
N ASP A 280 -18.07 10.08 -36.73
CA ASP A 280 -19.10 9.53 -37.64
C ASP A 280 -19.39 8.04 -37.41
N GLY A 281 -20.67 7.69 -37.24
CA GLY A 281 -21.26 6.36 -37.49
C GLY A 281 -20.75 5.15 -36.69
N LEU A 282 -21.42 4.83 -35.56
CA LEU A 282 -21.21 3.59 -34.80
C LEU A 282 -21.75 2.35 -35.55
N ALA A 283 -21.01 1.84 -36.53
CA ALA A 283 -21.14 0.46 -37.00
C ALA A 283 -20.11 -0.40 -36.26
N ALA A 284 -20.58 -1.21 -35.32
CA ALA A 284 -19.76 -2.10 -34.50
C ALA A 284 -18.91 -3.05 -35.38
N LYS A 285 -17.61 -2.79 -35.49
CA LYS A 285 -16.63 -3.82 -35.89
C LYS A 285 -16.44 -4.76 -34.69
N LYS A 286 -17.03 -5.95 -34.79
CA LYS A 286 -16.71 -7.08 -33.90
C LYS A 286 -15.20 -7.36 -33.98
N PRO A 287 -14.51 -7.62 -32.86
CA PRO A 287 -13.17 -8.19 -32.91
C PRO A 287 -13.25 -9.58 -33.54
N LYS A 288 -12.43 -9.83 -34.56
CA LYS A 288 -12.24 -11.18 -35.14
C LYS A 288 -11.55 -12.03 -34.07
N LEU A 289 -12.29 -12.98 -33.51
CA LEU A 289 -11.69 -14.15 -32.87
C LEU A 289 -11.27 -15.09 -34.00
N ASP A 290 -10.00 -15.51 -33.98
CA ASP A 290 -9.48 -16.52 -34.90
C ASP A 290 -10.19 -17.85 -34.64
N GLU A 291 -11.12 -18.21 -35.52
CA GLU A 291 -11.75 -19.54 -35.57
C GLU A 291 -10.78 -20.53 -36.24
N ASP A 292 -9.77 -20.98 -35.50
CA ASP A 292 -8.91 -22.09 -35.98
C ASP A 292 -8.34 -22.95 -34.85
N VAL A 293 -9.11 -23.23 -33.79
CA VAL A 293 -8.80 -24.34 -32.86
C VAL A 293 -10.07 -24.93 -32.23
N VAL A 294 -10.97 -25.56 -33.00
CA VAL A 294 -11.76 -26.75 -32.55
C VAL A 294 -12.27 -27.49 -33.80
N LYS A 295 -11.43 -28.33 -34.40
CA LYS A 295 -11.86 -29.46 -35.25
C LYS A 295 -11.06 -30.69 -34.83
N SER A 296 -11.46 -31.32 -33.73
CA SER A 296 -11.10 -32.70 -33.43
C SER A 296 -12.00 -33.27 -32.33
N THR A 297 -13.29 -33.47 -32.63
CA THR A 297 -14.15 -34.41 -31.88
C THR A 297 -15.47 -34.56 -32.63
N THR A 298 -15.47 -35.35 -33.70
CA THR A 298 -16.65 -36.05 -34.24
C THR A 298 -16.18 -36.92 -35.39
N GLU A 299 -15.83 -38.17 -35.09
CA GLU A 299 -15.96 -39.34 -35.96
C GLU A 299 -15.20 -40.50 -35.33
N GLU A 300 -15.91 -41.30 -34.51
CA GLU A 300 -15.70 -42.74 -34.38
C GLU A 300 -16.78 -43.28 -33.43
N ASN A 301 -17.96 -43.60 -33.98
CA ASN A 301 -18.77 -44.70 -33.45
C ASN A 301 -19.89 -45.12 -34.42
N THR A 302 -19.55 -46.06 -35.29
CA THR A 302 -20.42 -47.05 -35.97
C THR A 302 -19.42 -48.15 -36.34
N THR A 303 -19.50 -49.43 -35.96
CA THR A 303 -20.60 -50.36 -35.73
C THR A 303 -20.01 -51.63 -35.11
N ALA A 304 -20.66 -52.21 -34.10
CA ALA A 304 -20.68 -53.66 -33.91
C ALA A 304 -21.95 -54.05 -33.15
N GLU A 305 -22.63 -55.05 -33.69
CA GLU A 305 -24.02 -55.39 -33.48
C GLU A 305 -24.11 -56.76 -32.74
N VAL A 306 -25.26 -56.99 -32.07
CA VAL A 306 -25.90 -58.29 -31.78
C VAL A 306 -25.61 -59.07 -30.46
N SER A 307 -26.69 -59.13 -29.64
CA SER A 307 -27.16 -60.23 -28.73
C SER A 307 -26.42 -60.49 -27.40
N ALA A 308 -27.03 -60.92 -26.28
CA ALA A 308 -28.32 -61.53 -26.02
C ALA A 308 -28.75 -61.41 -24.52
N SER A 309 -30.08 -61.42 -24.30
CA SER A 309 -30.85 -62.09 -23.23
C SER A 309 -30.64 -61.82 -21.72
N ALA A 310 -31.76 -61.35 -21.13
CA ALA A 310 -32.46 -61.92 -19.97
C ALA A 310 -31.75 -62.06 -18.61
N SER A 311 -32.13 -61.21 -17.64
CA SER A 311 -32.99 -61.52 -16.47
C SER A 311 -33.09 -60.29 -15.58
#